data_AF-A0A953BLE2-F1
#
_entry.id   AF-A0A953BLE2-F1
#
_cell.length_a   1.000
_cell.length_b   1.000
_cell.length_c   1.000
_cell.angle_alpha   90.00
_cell.angle_beta   90.00
_cell.angle_gamma   90.00
#
_symmetry.space_group_name_H-M   'P 1'
#
loop_
_entity.id
_entity.type
_entity.pdbx_description
1 polymer ?
#
loop_
_entity_poly.entity_id
_entity_poly.type
_entity_poly.pdbx_seq_one_letter_code
_entity_poly.pdbx_strand_id
1 'polypeptide(L)'
;MTAAGLRPSSRPAFSLLELVLACAILAILLAAGRGAIGLAKNAARSPVVDRSILLSAALDDLTNDVSCSTRITRITANAIGVVVPDRNGDGADELIEYSWSGTAGAPLLRSLNGAAPETVVPSLQSLSIVSDQQTISVPGSPAKTVEVQVGGFYYNSGLKNTSIKNDTWRCGSFVPANLPTNATTWNLTRARLMLRTKNAIDSTLAVQVRTTNAQFPSGVVLDQCIVSESELSSSYAWKDVTFTKTTGLSVINPIAIVVSYVSGGSEACELLSSGSGSAMIESNSYFKSNDQGASWSLLGSEDMIYAVYGTPNVPTPTTTATGLTSIRVTAESTSGVPIQVNIPIVNIPQM
;
A
#
# COMPACT_ATOMS: atom_id res chain seq x y z
N MET A 1 -102.02 29.03 -31.40
CA MET A 1 -100.69 28.47 -31.70
C MET A 1 -99.86 29.58 -32.32
N THR A 2 -99.06 30.25 -31.50
CA THR A 2 -98.41 31.54 -31.77
C THR A 2 -96.99 31.29 -32.29
N ALA A 3 -96.74 31.55 -33.57
CA ALA A 3 -95.41 31.50 -34.17
C ALA A 3 -94.83 32.93 -34.25
N ALA A 4 -93.91 33.25 -33.34
CA ALA A 4 -93.10 34.47 -33.37
C ALA A 4 -91.82 34.20 -34.19
N GLY A 5 -91.83 34.59 -35.47
CA GLY A 5 -90.70 34.45 -36.39
C GLY A 5 -89.77 35.66 -36.35
N LEU A 6 -88.48 35.38 -36.16
CA LEU A 6 -87.33 36.28 -36.00
C LEU A 6 -87.32 37.47 -36.97
N ARG A 7 -87.18 38.70 -36.43
CA ARG A 7 -86.83 39.89 -37.21
C ARG A 7 -85.34 39.83 -37.60
N PRO A 8 -84.98 40.03 -38.87
CA PRO A 8 -83.58 40.10 -39.28
C PRO A 8 -82.93 41.34 -38.66
N SER A 9 -81.87 41.13 -37.87
CA SER A 9 -81.05 42.22 -37.35
C SER A 9 -80.15 42.75 -38.48
N SER A 10 -80.47 43.95 -38.95
CA SER A 10 -79.60 44.73 -39.83
C SER A 10 -78.31 45.04 -39.08
N ARG A 11 -77.26 44.26 -39.31
CA ARG A 11 -75.92 44.58 -38.85
C ARG A 11 -75.38 45.72 -39.72
N PRO A 12 -75.06 46.90 -39.15
CA PRO A 12 -74.45 47.98 -39.92
C PRO A 12 -73.12 47.49 -40.50
N ALA A 13 -72.96 47.63 -41.82
CA ALA A 13 -71.68 47.40 -42.48
C ALA A 13 -70.71 48.52 -42.09
N PHE A 14 -69.47 48.15 -41.77
CA PHE A 14 -68.43 49.11 -41.43
C PHE A 14 -68.19 50.10 -42.57
N SER A 15 -68.02 51.37 -42.22
CA SER A 15 -67.58 52.37 -43.19
C SER A 15 -66.14 52.10 -43.60
N LEU A 16 -65.79 52.46 -44.85
CA LEU A 16 -64.43 52.28 -45.38
C LEU A 16 -63.39 53.03 -44.51
N LEU A 17 -63.79 54.16 -43.92
CA LEU A 17 -62.98 54.92 -42.96
C LEU A 17 -62.72 54.13 -41.66
N GLU A 18 -63.72 53.46 -41.10
CA GLU A 18 -63.54 52.61 -39.91
C GLU A 18 -62.62 51.42 -40.19
N LEU A 19 -62.71 50.80 -41.36
CA LEU A 19 -61.81 49.71 -41.75
C LEU A 19 -60.35 50.21 -41.80
N VAL A 20 -60.11 51.37 -42.42
CA VAL A 20 -58.77 51.97 -42.50
C VAL A 20 -58.24 52.32 -41.11
N LEU A 21 -59.08 52.88 -40.23
CA LEU A 21 -58.69 53.22 -38.86
C LEU A 21 -58.39 51.96 -38.03
N ALA A 22 -59.22 50.92 -38.14
CA ALA A 22 -59.01 49.65 -37.47
C ALA A 22 -57.72 48.96 -37.94
N CYS A 23 -57.43 48.99 -39.24
CA CYS A 23 -56.16 48.48 -39.79
C CYS A 23 -54.95 49.28 -39.29
N ALA A 24 -55.05 50.61 -39.20
CA ALA A 24 -53.97 51.46 -38.67
C ALA A 24 -53.69 51.18 -37.18
N ILE A 25 -54.74 51.08 -36.37
CA ILE A 25 -54.63 50.75 -34.94
C ILE A 25 -54.04 49.34 -34.75
N LEU A 26 -54.51 48.36 -35.53
CA LEU A 26 -53.99 46.99 -35.47
C LEU A 26 -52.50 46.93 -35.86
N ALA A 27 -52.08 47.68 -36.88
CA ALA A 27 -50.67 47.76 -37.28
C ALA A 27 -49.78 48.33 -36.17
N ILE A 28 -50.24 49.38 -35.48
CA ILE A 28 -49.53 49.96 -34.33
C ILE A 28 -49.46 48.96 -33.17
N LEU A 29 -50.57 48.28 -32.85
CA LEU A 29 -50.60 47.27 -31.77
C LEU A 29 -49.68 46.08 -32.08
N LEU A 30 -49.63 45.62 -33.33
CA LEU A 30 -48.74 44.54 -33.74
C LEU A 30 -47.25 44.97 -33.71
N ALA A 31 -46.95 46.21 -34.08
CA ALA A 31 -45.60 46.77 -33.97
C ALA A 31 -45.16 46.89 -32.51
N ALA A 32 -46.04 47.39 -31.62
CA ALA A 32 -45.79 47.48 -30.18
C ALA A 32 -45.62 46.08 -29.56
N GLY A 33 -46.45 45.10 -29.95
CA GLY A 33 -46.37 43.71 -29.50
C GLY A 33 -45.03 43.05 -29.86
N ARG A 34 -44.51 43.30 -31.08
CA ARG A 34 -43.16 42.84 -31.48
C ARG A 34 -42.07 43.44 -30.58
N GLY A 35 -42.17 44.71 -30.22
CA GLY A 35 -41.22 45.37 -29.31
C GLY A 35 -41.23 44.76 -27.91
N ALA A 36 -42.42 44.53 -27.34
CA ALA A 36 -42.58 43.92 -26.03
C ALA A 36 -42.04 42.47 -25.97
N ILE A 37 -42.29 41.66 -27.02
CA ILE A 37 -41.76 40.29 -27.12
C ILE A 37 -40.22 40.31 -27.25
N GLY A 38 -39.64 41.28 -27.96
CA GLY A 38 -38.20 41.47 -28.05
C GLY A 38 -37.56 41.78 -26.69
N LEU A 39 -38.17 42.69 -25.92
CA LEU A 39 -37.72 43.02 -24.57
C LEU A 39 -37.84 41.84 -23.60
N ALA A 40 -38.94 41.10 -23.65
CA ALA A 40 -39.13 39.90 -22.83
C ALA A 40 -38.11 38.79 -23.16
N LYS A 41 -37.79 38.58 -24.45
CA LYS A 41 -36.75 37.63 -24.87
C LYS A 41 -35.35 38.02 -24.39
N ASN A 42 -35.03 39.32 -24.41
CA ASN A 42 -33.74 39.81 -23.94
C ASN A 42 -33.64 39.80 -22.41
N ALA A 43 -34.75 40.06 -21.70
CA ALA A 43 -34.80 39.95 -20.23
C ALA A 43 -34.71 38.49 -19.75
N ALA A 44 -35.29 37.54 -20.50
CA ALA A 44 -35.23 36.11 -20.19
C ALA A 44 -33.84 35.49 -20.45
N ARG A 45 -32.98 36.13 -21.26
CA ARG A 45 -31.58 35.75 -21.47
C ARG A 45 -30.66 36.67 -20.69
N SER A 46 -30.77 36.67 -19.37
CA SER A 46 -29.79 37.37 -18.53
C SER A 46 -28.53 36.50 -18.42
N PRO A 47 -27.38 36.90 -19.01
CA PRO A 47 -26.14 36.12 -18.96
C PRO A 47 -25.59 35.96 -17.52
N VAL A 48 -26.16 36.68 -16.55
CA VAL A 48 -25.82 36.58 -15.13
C VAL A 48 -26.35 35.28 -14.53
N VAL A 49 -27.57 34.85 -14.88
CA VAL A 49 -28.18 33.62 -14.35
C VAL A 49 -27.43 32.39 -14.87
N ASP A 50 -27.08 32.40 -16.14
CA ASP A 50 -26.33 31.31 -16.78
C ASP A 50 -24.95 31.10 -16.12
N ARG A 51 -24.26 32.18 -15.73
CA ARG A 51 -22.92 32.10 -15.11
C ARG A 51 -22.94 31.53 -13.70
N SER A 52 -23.92 31.90 -12.87
CA SER A 52 -24.06 31.33 -11.53
C SER A 52 -24.36 29.84 -11.57
N ILE A 53 -25.14 29.38 -12.56
CA ILE A 53 -25.44 27.96 -12.76
C ILE A 53 -24.19 27.20 -13.19
N LEU A 54 -23.42 27.75 -14.14
CA LEU A 54 -22.15 27.16 -14.57
C LEU A 54 -21.12 27.08 -13.42
N LEU A 55 -21.04 28.12 -12.58
CA LEU A 55 -20.17 28.10 -11.41
C LEU A 55 -20.59 27.02 -10.41
N SER A 56 -21.89 26.92 -10.12
CA SER A 56 -22.41 25.88 -9.22
C SER A 56 -22.08 24.48 -9.77
N ALA A 57 -22.35 24.22 -11.04
CA ALA A 57 -22.05 22.94 -11.68
C ALA A 57 -20.55 22.62 -11.64
N ALA A 58 -19.68 23.59 -11.92
CA ALA A 58 -18.23 23.38 -11.85
C ALA A 58 -17.73 23.09 -10.42
N LEU A 59 -18.34 23.69 -9.40
CA LEU A 59 -18.02 23.40 -7.99
C LEU A 59 -18.57 22.03 -7.54
N ASP A 60 -19.71 21.61 -8.07
CA ASP A 60 -20.27 20.26 -7.84
C ASP A 60 -19.36 19.20 -8.48
N ASP A 61 -18.91 19.42 -9.72
CA ASP A 61 -17.96 18.56 -10.41
C ASP A 61 -16.63 18.49 -9.66
N LEU A 62 -16.08 19.63 -9.23
CA LEU A 62 -14.87 19.68 -8.41
C LEU A 62 -15.05 18.93 -7.08
N THR A 63 -16.21 19.09 -6.44
CA THR A 63 -16.53 18.39 -5.19
C THR A 63 -16.55 16.87 -5.39
N ASN A 64 -17.15 16.40 -6.49
CA ASN A 64 -17.18 14.99 -6.85
C ASN A 64 -15.77 14.46 -7.15
N ASP A 65 -14.99 15.21 -7.93
CA ASP A 65 -13.61 14.86 -8.28
C ASP A 65 -12.72 14.74 -7.05
N VAL A 66 -12.80 15.70 -6.13
CA VAL A 66 -12.06 15.67 -4.87
C VAL A 66 -12.54 14.53 -3.97
N SER A 67 -13.85 14.31 -3.86
CA SER A 67 -14.42 13.25 -3.00
C SER A 67 -14.08 11.84 -3.47
N CYS A 68 -13.91 11.65 -4.78
CA CYS A 68 -13.51 10.37 -5.38
C CYS A 68 -11.99 10.24 -5.58
N SER A 69 -11.20 11.24 -5.19
CA SER A 69 -9.76 11.23 -5.44
C SER A 69 -9.04 10.16 -4.61
N THR A 70 -8.06 9.50 -5.23
CA THR A 70 -7.10 8.61 -4.58
C THR A 70 -5.82 9.35 -4.19
N ARG A 71 -5.52 10.47 -4.86
CA ARG A 71 -4.34 11.29 -4.64
C ARG A 71 -4.58 12.74 -5.07
N ILE A 72 -4.05 13.69 -4.31
CA ILE A 72 -3.97 15.11 -4.69
C ILE A 72 -2.56 15.35 -5.25
N THR A 73 -2.44 15.81 -6.50
CA THR A 73 -1.14 16.05 -7.17
C THR A 73 -0.69 17.50 -7.08
N ARG A 74 -1.64 18.42 -6.87
CA ARG A 74 -1.37 19.86 -6.78
C ARG A 74 -2.44 20.53 -5.95
N ILE A 75 -2.03 21.44 -5.06
CA ILE A 75 -2.94 22.37 -4.40
C ILE A 75 -2.25 23.72 -4.22
N THR A 76 -2.82 24.76 -4.81
CA THR A 76 -2.42 26.16 -4.65
C THR A 76 -3.68 26.99 -4.39
N ALA A 77 -3.53 28.29 -4.12
CA ALA A 77 -4.68 29.17 -3.91
C ALA A 77 -5.65 29.25 -5.11
N ASN A 78 -5.20 28.87 -6.31
CA ASN A 78 -5.91 29.03 -7.58
C ASN A 78 -5.88 27.80 -8.50
N ALA A 79 -5.36 26.66 -8.02
CA ALA A 79 -5.35 25.42 -8.79
C ALA A 79 -5.41 24.20 -7.87
N ILE A 80 -6.05 23.14 -8.36
CA ILE A 80 -6.08 21.84 -7.72
C ILE A 80 -5.98 20.74 -8.77
N GLY A 81 -5.09 19.78 -8.52
CA GLY A 81 -4.91 18.59 -9.35
C GLY A 81 -5.22 17.35 -8.52
N VAL A 82 -6.04 16.46 -9.07
CA VAL A 82 -6.47 15.23 -8.40
C VAL A 82 -6.32 14.04 -9.34
N VAL A 83 -6.02 12.88 -8.76
CA VAL A 83 -6.13 11.59 -9.45
C VAL A 83 -7.37 10.90 -8.93
N VAL A 84 -8.23 10.48 -9.85
CA VAL A 84 -9.45 9.70 -9.58
C VAL A 84 -9.31 8.32 -10.21
N PRO A 85 -9.98 7.28 -9.68
CA PRO A 85 -10.04 5.98 -10.33
C PRO A 85 -10.58 6.11 -11.76
N ASP A 86 -10.19 5.19 -12.63
CA ASP A 86 -10.70 5.09 -14.00
C ASP A 86 -12.24 5.23 -14.06
N ARG A 87 -12.73 6.25 -14.77
CA ARG A 87 -14.18 6.50 -14.98
C ARG A 87 -14.62 6.19 -16.40
N ASN A 88 -13.68 6.11 -17.35
CA ASN A 88 -13.96 5.93 -18.76
C ASN A 88 -13.85 4.45 -19.21
N GLY A 89 -13.26 3.59 -18.37
CA GLY A 89 -13.10 2.16 -18.59
C GLY A 89 -11.85 1.74 -19.36
N ASP A 90 -10.83 2.60 -19.48
CA ASP A 90 -9.57 2.32 -20.19
C ASP A 90 -8.50 1.63 -19.34
N GLY A 91 -8.75 1.43 -18.04
CA GLY A 91 -7.86 0.78 -17.09
C GLY A 91 -6.78 1.70 -16.52
N ALA A 92 -6.81 3.00 -16.78
CA ALA A 92 -5.89 3.99 -16.22
C ALA A 92 -6.61 5.00 -15.31
N ASP A 93 -6.00 5.31 -14.17
CA ASP A 93 -6.49 6.40 -13.32
C ASP A 93 -6.44 7.74 -14.08
N GLU A 94 -7.42 8.61 -13.80
CA GLU A 94 -7.56 9.90 -14.48
C GLU A 94 -6.94 11.03 -13.66
N LEU A 95 -6.09 11.84 -14.29
CA LEU A 95 -5.57 13.10 -13.73
C LEU A 95 -6.47 14.25 -14.17
N ILE A 96 -7.15 14.89 -13.22
CA ILE A 96 -8.01 16.04 -13.45
C ILE A 96 -7.38 17.27 -12.80
N GLU A 97 -7.24 18.35 -13.55
CA GLU A 97 -6.73 19.61 -13.02
C GLU A 97 -7.72 20.76 -13.25
N TYR A 98 -8.00 21.51 -12.19
CA TYR A 98 -8.72 22.78 -12.23
C TYR A 98 -7.74 23.92 -12.00
N SER A 99 -7.79 24.96 -12.82
CA SER A 99 -6.90 26.10 -12.70
C SER A 99 -7.54 27.43 -13.09
N TRP A 100 -7.16 28.49 -12.38
CA TRP A 100 -7.54 29.87 -12.66
C TRP A 100 -6.30 30.77 -12.61
N SER A 101 -6.22 31.75 -13.52
CA SER A 101 -5.01 32.57 -13.67
C SER A 101 -4.72 33.50 -12.48
N GLY A 102 -5.69 33.73 -11.60
CA GLY A 102 -5.61 34.77 -10.57
C GLY A 102 -6.11 36.14 -11.04
N THR A 103 -6.48 36.29 -12.32
CA THR A 103 -6.92 37.56 -12.89
C THR A 103 -8.43 37.64 -12.95
N ALA A 104 -9.02 38.67 -12.34
CA ALA A 104 -10.44 38.94 -12.43
C ALA A 104 -10.89 39.04 -13.90
N GLY A 105 -11.96 38.34 -14.24
CA GLY A 105 -12.46 38.20 -15.60
C GLY A 105 -12.01 36.92 -16.31
N ALA A 106 -10.92 36.27 -15.87
CA ALA A 106 -10.38 35.08 -16.53
C ALA A 106 -11.21 33.82 -16.27
N PRO A 107 -11.20 32.83 -17.19
CA PRO A 107 -11.97 31.61 -17.05
C PRO A 107 -11.38 30.64 -16.02
N LEU A 108 -12.25 29.82 -15.41
CA LEU A 108 -11.84 28.58 -14.76
C LEU A 108 -11.67 27.51 -15.83
N LEU A 109 -10.49 26.90 -15.85
CA LEU A 109 -10.14 25.86 -16.81
C LEU A 109 -10.11 24.49 -16.10
N ARG A 110 -10.53 23.45 -16.83
CA ARG A 110 -10.43 22.04 -16.42
C ARG A 110 -9.67 21.26 -17.50
N SER A 111 -8.67 20.48 -17.13
CA SER A 111 -7.99 19.54 -18.04
C SER A 111 -8.10 18.11 -17.52
N LEU A 112 -8.12 17.15 -18.44
CA LEU A 112 -8.19 15.71 -18.17
C LEU A 112 -7.00 15.03 -18.85
N ASN A 113 -6.20 14.27 -18.10
CA ASN A 113 -5.07 13.47 -18.58
C ASN A 113 -4.06 14.28 -19.43
N GLY A 114 -3.83 15.54 -19.08
CA GLY A 114 -2.94 16.44 -19.82
C GLY A 114 -3.49 16.95 -21.16
N ALA A 115 -4.76 16.69 -21.48
CA ALA A 115 -5.42 17.29 -22.63
C ALA A 115 -5.50 18.82 -22.53
N ALA A 116 -5.77 19.47 -23.68
CA ALA A 116 -5.94 20.91 -23.74
C ALA A 116 -7.03 21.36 -22.74
N PRO A 117 -6.79 22.38 -21.89
CA PRO A 117 -7.77 22.79 -20.89
C PRO A 117 -9.05 23.33 -21.52
N GLU A 118 -10.19 22.88 -21.00
CA GLU A 118 -11.52 23.32 -21.40
C GLU A 118 -12.05 24.37 -20.41
N THR A 119 -12.83 25.33 -20.91
CA THR A 119 -13.43 26.36 -20.07
C THR A 119 -14.71 25.84 -19.42
N VAL A 120 -14.71 25.70 -18.10
CA VAL A 120 -15.88 25.28 -17.31
C VAL A 120 -16.66 26.47 -16.76
N VAL A 121 -15.98 27.57 -16.44
CA VAL A 121 -16.61 28.85 -16.08
C VAL A 121 -15.96 29.96 -16.90
N PRO A 122 -16.68 30.66 -17.80
CA PRO A 122 -16.07 31.62 -18.72
C PRO A 122 -15.38 32.82 -18.07
N SER A 123 -15.79 33.21 -16.86
CA SER A 123 -15.27 34.40 -16.19
C SER A 123 -15.50 34.33 -14.68
N LEU A 124 -14.40 34.34 -13.92
CA LEU A 124 -14.39 34.46 -12.46
C LEU A 124 -13.83 35.81 -12.03
N GLN A 125 -14.39 36.37 -10.96
CA GLN A 125 -13.82 37.54 -10.27
C GLN A 125 -12.78 37.11 -9.24
N SER A 126 -13.05 36.04 -8.51
CA SER A 126 -12.14 35.48 -7.51
C SER A 126 -12.24 33.95 -7.42
N LEU A 127 -11.13 33.31 -7.06
CA LEU A 127 -11.04 31.91 -6.64
C LEU A 127 -10.03 31.82 -5.50
N SER A 128 -10.39 31.09 -4.45
CA SER A 128 -9.53 30.76 -3.32
C SER A 128 -9.72 29.29 -2.97
N ILE A 129 -8.63 28.53 -2.97
CA ILE A 129 -8.58 27.13 -2.55
C ILE A 129 -7.68 27.06 -1.31
N VAL A 130 -8.24 26.55 -0.20
CA VAL A 130 -7.54 26.42 1.08
C VAL A 130 -7.68 24.98 1.56
N SER A 131 -6.54 24.35 1.88
CA SER A 131 -6.50 23.03 2.50
C SER A 131 -6.38 23.11 4.01
N ASP A 132 -7.18 22.31 4.72
CA ASP A 132 -6.91 21.96 6.11
C ASP A 132 -6.09 20.66 6.16
N GLN A 133 -5.07 20.63 7.03
CA GLN A 133 -4.10 19.56 7.13
C GLN A 133 -4.06 19.01 8.56
N GLN A 134 -3.82 17.70 8.68
CA GLN A 134 -3.57 17.04 9.96
C GLN A 134 -2.36 16.10 9.85
N THR A 135 -1.62 15.94 10.94
CA THR A 135 -0.58 14.91 11.01
C THR A 135 -1.25 13.54 11.16
N ILE A 136 -0.98 12.62 10.24
CA ILE A 136 -1.44 11.24 10.28
C ILE A 136 -0.28 10.27 10.48
N SER A 137 -0.57 9.16 11.13
CA SER A 137 0.33 8.01 11.26
C SER A 137 0.10 7.08 10.08
N VAL A 138 1.14 6.87 9.27
CA VAL A 138 1.09 5.99 8.10
C VAL A 138 2.09 4.85 8.26
N PRO A 139 1.72 3.61 7.89
CA PRO A 139 2.69 2.52 7.83
C PRO A 139 3.85 2.94 6.91
N GLY A 140 5.07 2.92 7.43
CA GLY A 140 6.26 3.14 6.63
C GLY A 140 6.48 2.01 5.62
N SER A 141 7.58 2.09 4.88
CA SER A 141 8.02 0.92 4.11
C SER A 141 8.57 -0.15 5.06
N PRO A 142 8.28 -1.45 4.83
CA PRO A 142 8.94 -2.52 5.56
C PRO A 142 10.45 -2.32 5.51
N ALA A 143 11.09 -2.24 6.67
CA ALA A 143 12.54 -2.11 6.71
C ALA A 143 13.16 -3.36 6.09
N LYS A 144 13.99 -3.21 5.05
CA LYS A 144 14.77 -4.32 4.52
C LYS A 144 15.71 -4.78 5.62
N THR A 145 15.48 -5.96 6.16
CA THR A 145 16.35 -6.51 7.19
C THR A 145 17.54 -7.21 6.54
N VAL A 146 18.72 -7.00 7.14
CA VAL A 146 19.97 -7.61 6.71
C VAL A 146 20.14 -8.92 7.45
N GLU A 147 20.76 -9.92 6.81
CA GLU A 147 21.15 -11.16 7.48
C GLU A 147 22.16 -10.84 8.60
N VAL A 148 21.86 -11.31 9.81
CA VAL A 148 22.73 -11.17 10.99
C VAL A 148 23.03 -12.54 11.59
N GLN A 149 24.15 -12.66 12.30
CA GLN A 149 24.45 -13.87 13.06
C GLN A 149 23.60 -13.89 14.35
N VAL A 150 22.65 -14.82 14.41
CA VAL A 150 21.69 -14.97 15.51
C VAL A 150 22.15 -15.99 16.55
N GLY A 151 23.21 -16.74 16.29
CA GLY A 151 23.69 -17.73 17.22
C GLY A 151 25.02 -18.32 16.77
N GLY A 152 25.70 -18.99 17.67
CA GLY A 152 26.94 -19.68 17.33
C GLY A 152 27.83 -19.88 18.54
N PHE A 153 28.81 -20.73 18.33
CA PHE A 153 29.87 -21.00 19.27
C PHE A 153 31.15 -21.31 18.49
N TYR A 154 32.24 -20.66 18.91
CA TYR A 154 33.56 -20.84 18.32
C TYR A 154 34.61 -20.87 19.43
N TYR A 155 35.44 -21.90 19.42
CA TYR A 155 36.50 -22.09 20.41
C TYR A 155 37.70 -22.78 19.76
N ASN A 156 38.90 -22.51 20.25
CA ASN A 156 40.16 -22.94 19.64
C ASN A 156 40.97 -23.92 20.50
N SER A 157 40.41 -24.42 21.60
CA SER A 157 41.06 -25.41 22.47
C SER A 157 40.07 -26.51 22.87
N GLY A 158 40.58 -27.62 23.41
CA GLY A 158 39.72 -28.76 23.79
C GLY A 158 38.96 -29.38 22.61
N LEU A 159 39.44 -29.20 21.38
CA LEU A 159 38.76 -29.66 20.18
C LEU A 159 38.61 -31.19 20.15
N LYS A 160 37.41 -31.66 19.79
CA LYS A 160 37.06 -33.07 19.68
C LYS A 160 36.47 -33.38 18.31
N ASN A 161 36.81 -34.56 17.81
CA ASN A 161 36.26 -35.09 16.58
C ASN A 161 35.04 -35.95 16.92
N THR A 162 33.90 -35.66 16.30
CA THR A 162 32.67 -36.40 16.53
C THR A 162 32.15 -36.99 15.23
N SER A 163 32.22 -38.32 15.09
CA SER A 163 31.63 -39.00 13.93
C SER A 163 30.10 -38.95 13.95
N ILE A 164 29.51 -38.66 12.80
CA ILE A 164 28.08 -38.84 12.51
C ILE A 164 27.89 -40.23 11.89
N LYS A 165 27.04 -41.06 12.49
CA LYS A 165 26.83 -42.46 12.11
C LYS A 165 25.34 -42.77 11.94
N ASN A 166 25.04 -43.96 11.42
CA ASN A 166 23.68 -44.44 11.22
C ASN A 166 22.82 -44.48 12.50
N ASP A 167 23.43 -44.63 13.68
CA ASP A 167 22.78 -44.58 14.99
C ASP A 167 23.11 -43.28 15.75
N THR A 168 24.25 -42.66 15.44
CA THR A 168 24.84 -41.60 16.25
C THR A 168 24.66 -40.24 15.60
N TRP A 169 23.73 -39.44 16.12
CA TRP A 169 23.47 -38.08 15.64
C TRP A 169 23.96 -37.03 16.63
N ARG A 170 24.08 -35.78 16.16
CA ARG A 170 24.48 -34.63 16.98
C ARG A 170 23.57 -33.45 16.78
N CYS A 171 23.43 -32.65 17.82
CA CYS A 171 22.61 -31.46 17.78
C CYS A 171 23.18 -30.34 18.64
N GLY A 172 23.24 -29.13 18.10
CA GLY A 172 23.34 -27.90 18.89
C GLY A 172 21.97 -27.24 19.00
N SER A 173 21.49 -27.03 20.22
CA SER A 173 20.32 -26.19 20.50
C SER A 173 20.76 -24.81 20.97
N PHE A 174 20.06 -23.76 20.56
CA PHE A 174 20.34 -22.40 20.98
C PHE A 174 19.08 -21.53 20.99
N VAL A 175 19.13 -20.46 21.77
CA VAL A 175 18.18 -19.34 21.69
C VAL A 175 18.83 -18.24 20.86
N PRO A 176 18.13 -17.66 19.87
CA PRO A 176 18.72 -16.61 19.05
C PRO A 176 19.14 -15.40 19.89
N ALA A 177 20.41 -15.02 19.80
CA ALA A 177 20.99 -13.81 20.35
C ALA A 177 21.20 -12.77 19.23
N ASN A 178 21.53 -11.53 19.59
CA ASN A 178 21.87 -10.45 18.64
C ASN A 178 20.77 -10.04 17.64
N LEU A 179 19.50 -10.42 17.90
CA LEU A 179 18.37 -9.84 17.17
C LEU A 179 18.14 -8.39 17.65
N PRO A 180 17.70 -7.46 16.78
CA PRO A 180 17.25 -6.15 17.20
C PRO A 180 16.19 -6.24 18.30
N THR A 181 16.20 -5.32 19.27
CA THR A 181 15.28 -5.35 20.42
C THR A 181 13.80 -5.25 20.05
N ASN A 182 13.49 -4.74 18.87
CA ASN A 182 12.15 -4.65 18.32
C ASN A 182 11.78 -5.81 17.36
N ALA A 183 12.63 -6.82 17.19
CA ALA A 183 12.30 -7.99 16.38
C ALA A 183 11.20 -8.81 17.07
N THR A 184 10.13 -9.12 16.34
CA THR A 184 9.01 -9.93 16.86
C THR A 184 9.13 -11.40 16.48
N THR A 185 9.68 -11.66 15.29
CA THR A 185 10.02 -12.99 14.79
C THR A 185 11.29 -12.88 13.94
N TRP A 186 11.82 -13.99 13.45
CA TRP A 186 12.93 -13.99 12.51
C TRP A 186 12.87 -15.20 11.58
N ASN A 187 13.63 -15.17 10.49
CA ASN A 187 13.74 -16.28 9.55
C ASN A 187 15.16 -16.82 9.58
N LEU A 188 15.29 -18.14 9.72
CA LEU A 188 16.59 -18.80 9.62
C LEU A 188 16.94 -18.94 8.14
N THR A 189 18.12 -18.44 7.77
CA THR A 189 18.58 -18.43 6.37
C THR A 189 19.74 -19.39 6.15
N ARG A 190 20.65 -19.51 7.12
CA ARG A 190 21.86 -20.33 6.98
C ARG A 190 22.43 -20.79 8.31
N ALA A 191 22.92 -22.03 8.35
CA ALA A 191 23.84 -22.50 9.38
C ALA A 191 25.22 -22.78 8.76
N ARG A 192 26.28 -22.53 9.53
CA ARG A 192 27.66 -22.88 9.21
C ARG A 192 28.11 -23.90 10.23
N LEU A 193 28.61 -25.03 9.76
CA LEU A 193 29.07 -26.14 10.58
C LEU A 193 30.52 -26.45 10.24
N MET A 194 31.35 -26.75 11.23
CA MET A 194 32.73 -27.15 11.00
C MET A 194 32.79 -28.66 10.79
N LEU A 195 32.88 -29.08 9.52
CA LEU A 195 32.77 -30.49 9.09
C LEU A 195 34.01 -30.92 8.31
N ARG A 196 34.27 -32.23 8.27
CA ARG A 196 35.19 -32.87 7.33
C ARG A 196 34.74 -34.28 6.95
N THR A 197 35.27 -34.81 5.85
CA THR A 197 35.12 -36.24 5.51
C THR A 197 35.84 -37.09 6.55
N LYS A 198 35.34 -38.31 6.81
CA LYS A 198 35.96 -39.23 7.76
C LYS A 198 36.74 -40.33 7.05
N ASN A 199 36.10 -41.00 6.09
CA ASN A 199 36.65 -42.16 5.39
C ASN A 199 36.45 -42.00 3.87
N ALA A 200 36.14 -43.12 3.18
CA ALA A 200 35.72 -43.13 1.80
C ALA A 200 34.46 -42.29 1.61
N ILE A 201 34.45 -41.48 0.55
CA ILE A 201 33.35 -40.57 0.23
C ILE A 201 32.21 -41.40 -0.37
N ASP A 202 31.32 -41.91 0.47
CA ASP A 202 30.22 -42.79 0.06
C ASP A 202 28.89 -42.47 0.75
N SER A 203 28.86 -41.39 1.54
CA SER A 203 27.75 -41.09 2.44
C SER A 203 27.03 -39.78 2.17
N THR A 204 25.84 -39.69 2.74
CA THR A 204 24.97 -38.52 2.74
C THR A 204 24.49 -38.23 4.15
N LEU A 205 24.47 -36.95 4.51
CA LEU A 205 23.91 -36.47 5.77
C LEU A 205 22.80 -35.46 5.49
N ALA A 206 21.96 -35.23 6.50
CA ALA A 206 21.02 -34.14 6.53
C ALA A 206 21.37 -33.19 7.68
N VAL A 207 21.31 -31.90 7.39
CA VAL A 207 21.32 -30.86 8.41
C VAL A 207 19.89 -30.36 8.54
N GLN A 208 19.31 -30.58 9.69
CA GLN A 208 17.89 -30.34 9.96
C GLN A 208 17.74 -29.23 10.99
N VAL A 209 16.68 -28.45 10.82
CA VAL A 209 16.23 -27.45 11.78
C VAL A 209 15.00 -28.04 12.47
N ARG A 210 15.04 -28.15 13.79
CA ARG A 210 13.94 -28.74 14.57
C ARG A 210 13.46 -27.79 15.65
N THR A 211 12.19 -27.94 16.03
CA THR A 211 11.69 -27.34 17.27
C THR A 211 12.31 -28.04 18.48
N THR A 212 12.20 -27.42 19.65
CA THR A 212 12.72 -27.99 20.91
C THR A 212 11.63 -28.10 21.97
N ASN A 213 11.83 -28.98 22.94
CA ASN A 213 11.10 -29.04 24.19
C ASN A 213 12.12 -28.90 25.34
N ALA A 214 12.13 -27.76 26.02
CA ALA A 214 13.14 -27.42 27.03
C ALA A 214 14.59 -27.63 26.51
N GLN A 215 14.90 -27.07 25.32
CA GLN A 215 16.18 -27.23 24.58
C GLN A 215 16.45 -28.63 23.99
N PHE A 216 15.71 -29.68 24.36
CA PHE A 216 15.85 -30.99 23.72
C PHE A 216 15.24 -30.95 22.31
N PRO A 217 15.94 -31.44 21.27
CA PRO A 217 15.38 -31.50 19.92
C PRO A 217 14.12 -32.36 19.89
N SER A 218 13.06 -31.87 19.26
CA SER A 218 11.82 -32.63 19.07
C SER A 218 11.89 -33.50 17.80
N GLY A 219 10.81 -34.25 17.54
CA GLY A 219 10.63 -34.97 16.27
C GLY A 219 10.17 -34.09 15.10
N VAL A 220 9.84 -32.82 15.33
CA VAL A 220 9.29 -31.92 14.32
C VAL A 220 10.41 -31.20 13.56
N VAL A 221 10.58 -31.56 12.29
CA VAL A 221 11.53 -30.93 11.36
C VAL A 221 10.87 -29.73 10.68
N LEU A 222 11.44 -28.54 10.87
CA LEU A 222 11.00 -27.29 10.25
C LEU A 222 11.55 -27.12 8.84
N ASP A 223 12.83 -27.44 8.63
CA ASP A 223 13.49 -27.46 7.33
C ASP A 223 14.68 -28.44 7.37
N GLN A 224 15.15 -28.88 6.21
CA GLN A 224 16.35 -29.72 6.11
C GLN A 224 17.07 -29.54 4.77
N CYS A 225 18.38 -29.73 4.81
CA CYS A 225 19.24 -29.74 3.64
C CYS A 225 20.06 -31.04 3.61
N ILE A 226 20.08 -31.72 2.46
CA ILE A 226 20.92 -32.89 2.24
C ILE A 226 22.29 -32.42 1.77
N VAL A 227 23.35 -32.93 2.41
CA VAL A 227 24.74 -32.65 2.07
C VAL A 227 25.40 -33.96 1.71
N SER A 228 25.98 -34.04 0.51
CA SER A 228 26.83 -35.18 0.14
C SER A 228 28.18 -35.08 0.85
N GLU A 229 28.74 -36.20 1.34
CA GLU A 229 30.10 -36.21 1.89
C GLU A 229 31.13 -35.71 0.87
N SER A 230 30.86 -35.85 -0.44
CA SER A 230 31.71 -35.35 -1.51
C SER A 230 31.83 -33.82 -1.56
N GLU A 231 30.93 -33.10 -0.91
CA GLU A 231 30.99 -31.64 -0.78
C GLU A 231 31.83 -31.18 0.42
N LEU A 232 32.32 -32.11 1.25
CA LEU A 232 33.14 -31.83 2.41
C LEU A 232 34.63 -31.98 2.07
N SER A 233 35.48 -31.21 2.75
CA SER A 233 36.93 -31.34 2.65
C SER A 233 37.47 -32.44 3.57
N SER A 234 38.67 -32.94 3.28
CA SER A 234 39.41 -33.87 4.15
C SER A 234 39.95 -33.23 5.43
N SER A 235 40.02 -31.90 5.47
CA SER A 235 40.32 -31.08 6.64
C SER A 235 39.05 -30.38 7.15
N TYR A 236 39.02 -30.01 8.42
CA TYR A 236 37.91 -29.23 8.96
C TYR A 236 37.76 -27.89 8.24
N ALA A 237 36.59 -27.66 7.66
CA ALA A 237 36.22 -26.40 7.04
C ALA A 237 34.77 -26.04 7.38
N TRP A 238 34.47 -24.74 7.32
CA TRP A 238 33.09 -24.27 7.43
C TRP A 238 32.29 -24.71 6.21
N LYS A 239 31.27 -25.53 6.44
CA LYS A 239 30.23 -25.85 5.46
C LYS A 239 29.00 -24.99 5.72
N ASP A 240 28.66 -24.20 4.72
CA ASP A 240 27.43 -23.41 4.70
C ASP A 240 26.24 -24.27 4.26
N VAL A 241 25.14 -24.17 5.00
CA VAL A 241 23.90 -24.89 4.76
C VAL A 241 22.76 -23.87 4.76
N THR A 242 22.08 -23.73 3.62
CA THR A 242 21.00 -22.77 3.44
C THR A 242 19.63 -23.38 3.74
N PHE A 243 18.76 -22.62 4.39
CA PHE A 243 17.38 -22.98 4.68
C PHE A 243 16.44 -21.95 4.05
N THR A 244 15.30 -22.42 3.55
CA THR A 244 14.35 -21.59 2.79
C THR A 244 12.92 -21.68 3.32
N LYS A 245 12.61 -22.68 4.16
CA LYS A 245 11.26 -22.91 4.70
C LYS A 245 11.09 -22.43 6.14
N THR A 246 12.18 -22.04 6.80
CA THR A 246 12.20 -21.61 8.20
C THR A 246 11.88 -20.14 8.37
N THR A 247 10.58 -19.81 8.39
CA THR A 247 10.08 -18.44 8.59
C THR A 247 9.33 -18.27 9.90
N GLY A 248 9.28 -17.05 10.43
CA GLY A 248 8.41 -16.70 11.57
C GLY A 248 8.81 -17.37 12.89
N LEU A 249 10.09 -17.65 13.07
CA LEU A 249 10.63 -18.26 14.28
C LEU A 249 10.53 -17.29 15.46
N SER A 250 10.25 -17.84 16.64
CA SER A 250 10.21 -17.08 17.89
C SER A 250 11.61 -16.57 18.26
N VAL A 251 11.67 -15.38 18.85
CA VAL A 251 12.91 -14.76 19.34
C VAL A 251 13.34 -15.29 20.73
N ILE A 252 12.46 -16.03 21.42
CA ILE A 252 12.72 -16.55 22.78
C ILE A 252 12.76 -18.07 22.86
N ASN A 253 12.14 -18.78 21.91
CA ASN A 253 12.10 -20.24 21.96
C ASN A 253 13.39 -20.82 21.35
N PRO A 254 14.00 -21.83 22.00
CA PRO A 254 15.18 -22.46 21.45
C PRO A 254 14.86 -23.26 20.18
N ILE A 255 15.82 -23.29 19.26
CA ILE A 255 15.79 -24.14 18.07
C ILE A 255 17.00 -25.06 18.03
N ALA A 256 16.85 -26.20 17.37
CA ALA A 256 17.87 -27.24 17.28
C ALA A 256 18.38 -27.37 15.84
N ILE A 257 19.71 -27.37 15.68
CA ILE A 257 20.40 -27.75 14.43
C ILE A 257 20.93 -29.17 14.61
N VAL A 258 20.29 -30.11 13.93
CA VAL A 258 20.60 -31.54 13.99
C VAL A 258 21.42 -31.94 12.77
N VAL A 259 22.53 -32.62 12.99
CA VAL A 259 23.30 -33.31 11.95
C VAL A 259 23.01 -34.80 12.05
N SER A 260 22.28 -35.33 11.07
CA SER A 260 21.80 -36.71 11.02
C SER A 260 22.39 -37.45 9.83
N TYR A 261 22.67 -38.74 10.02
CA TYR A 261 23.02 -39.64 8.94
C TYR A 261 21.78 -39.97 8.08
N VAL A 262 21.95 -40.10 6.76
CA VAL A 262 20.87 -40.48 5.83
C VAL A 262 21.16 -41.83 5.19
N SER A 263 22.26 -41.97 4.45
CA SER A 263 22.64 -43.21 3.76
C SER A 263 24.12 -43.24 3.38
N GLY A 264 24.66 -44.42 3.02
CA GLY A 264 26.07 -44.63 2.68
C GLY A 264 26.77 -45.68 3.53
N GLY A 265 28.07 -45.45 3.79
CA GLY A 265 28.91 -46.23 4.70
C GLY A 265 28.53 -46.08 6.17
N SER A 266 29.38 -46.58 7.08
CA SER A 266 29.07 -46.61 8.52
C SER A 266 29.23 -45.25 9.23
N GLU A 267 29.95 -44.31 8.63
CA GLU A 267 30.21 -42.96 9.16
C GLU A 267 30.13 -41.95 8.02
N ALA A 268 29.29 -40.91 8.13
CA ALA A 268 29.07 -39.96 7.03
C ALA A 268 30.01 -38.76 7.03
N CYS A 269 30.41 -38.28 8.21
CA CYS A 269 31.36 -37.17 8.36
C CYS A 269 31.87 -37.09 9.80
N GLU A 270 32.85 -36.23 10.04
CA GLU A 270 33.18 -35.75 11.38
C GLU A 270 32.74 -34.29 11.56
N LEU A 271 32.03 -34.04 12.66
CA LEU A 271 31.68 -32.73 13.19
C LEU A 271 32.73 -32.33 14.22
N LEU A 272 33.20 -31.08 14.16
CA LEU A 272 34.08 -30.53 15.19
C LEU A 272 33.26 -30.02 16.38
N SER A 273 33.61 -30.47 17.58
CA SER A 273 33.10 -29.94 18.85
C SER A 273 34.25 -29.48 19.74
N SER A 274 33.93 -28.75 20.79
CA SER A 274 34.86 -28.39 21.87
C SER A 274 34.46 -29.13 23.14
N GLY A 275 35.42 -29.59 23.93
CA GLY A 275 35.22 -30.07 25.30
C GLY A 275 36.00 -29.20 26.27
N SER A 276 35.32 -28.26 26.92
CA SER A 276 35.92 -27.30 27.86
C SER A 276 35.72 -27.68 29.32
N GLY A 277 34.92 -28.71 29.62
CA GLY A 277 34.62 -29.12 30.99
C GLY A 277 33.48 -28.35 31.65
N SER A 278 32.89 -27.36 30.97
CA SER A 278 31.68 -26.64 31.42
C SER A 278 30.95 -26.05 30.21
N ALA A 279 29.62 -26.07 30.21
CA ALA A 279 28.82 -25.40 29.18
C ALA A 279 29.24 -23.93 29.09
N MET A 280 29.73 -23.49 27.93
CA MET A 280 30.37 -22.17 27.82
C MET A 280 29.36 -21.03 27.65
N ILE A 281 28.11 -21.33 27.31
CA ILE A 281 27.01 -20.36 27.17
C ILE A 281 25.72 -21.01 27.70
N GLU A 282 25.09 -20.44 28.73
CA GLU A 282 23.91 -21.02 29.41
C GLU A 282 22.71 -21.29 28.48
N SER A 283 22.60 -20.58 27.36
CA SER A 283 21.51 -20.73 26.39
C SER A 283 21.79 -21.75 25.28
N ASN A 284 23.01 -22.26 25.19
CA ASN A 284 23.40 -23.28 24.22
C ASN A 284 23.46 -24.65 24.88
N SER A 285 23.13 -25.69 24.12
CA SER A 285 23.23 -27.07 24.61
C SER A 285 23.60 -28.00 23.49
N TYR A 286 24.51 -28.93 23.77
CA TYR A 286 24.95 -29.94 22.81
C TYR A 286 24.39 -31.30 23.19
N PHE A 287 23.78 -31.98 22.23
CA PHE A 287 23.11 -33.26 22.45
C PHE A 287 23.64 -34.34 21.51
N LYS A 288 23.49 -35.57 21.97
CA LYS A 288 23.76 -36.81 21.23
C LYS A 288 22.51 -37.69 21.23
N SER A 289 22.25 -38.32 20.10
CA SER A 289 21.34 -39.47 20.00
C SER A 289 22.14 -40.70 19.59
N ASN A 290 21.73 -41.89 20.06
CA ASN A 290 22.25 -43.20 19.62
C ASN A 290 21.13 -44.07 18.99
N ASP A 291 20.02 -43.45 18.64
CA ASP A 291 18.78 -44.11 18.22
C ASP A 291 18.05 -43.29 17.15
N GLN A 292 18.81 -42.69 16.24
CA GLN A 292 18.28 -41.96 15.08
C GLN A 292 17.34 -40.80 15.47
N GLY A 293 17.70 -40.10 16.56
CA GLY A 293 16.97 -38.95 17.07
C GLY A 293 15.69 -39.28 17.82
N ALA A 294 15.44 -40.54 18.17
CA ALA A 294 14.30 -40.93 19.00
C ALA A 294 14.47 -40.46 20.46
N SER A 295 15.69 -40.46 20.99
CA SER A 295 16.05 -39.89 22.29
C SER A 295 17.35 -39.09 22.23
N TRP A 296 17.48 -38.13 23.14
CA TRP A 296 18.61 -37.20 23.19
C TRP A 296 19.21 -37.14 24.59
N SER A 297 20.53 -37.29 24.69
CA SER A 297 21.31 -37.11 25.91
C SER A 297 22.14 -35.83 25.83
N LEU A 298 22.10 -35.00 26.88
CA LEU A 298 22.90 -33.79 27.00
C LEU A 298 24.39 -34.13 27.18
N LEU A 299 25.25 -33.44 26.44
CA LEU A 299 26.71 -33.47 26.55
C LEU A 299 27.20 -32.21 27.29
N GLY A 300 26.94 -32.11 28.59
CA GLY A 300 27.08 -30.86 29.36
C GLY A 300 28.49 -30.27 29.52
N SER A 301 29.53 -30.95 29.03
CA SER A 301 30.93 -30.49 29.03
C SER A 301 31.48 -30.25 27.62
N GLU A 302 30.60 -30.31 26.61
CA GLU A 302 30.94 -30.14 25.21
C GLU A 302 29.99 -29.16 24.51
N ASP A 303 30.51 -28.49 23.49
CA ASP A 303 29.77 -27.56 22.65
C ASP A 303 30.05 -27.83 21.17
N MET A 304 29.01 -27.73 20.33
CA MET A 304 29.16 -27.80 18.88
C MET A 304 29.85 -26.55 18.35
N ILE A 305 30.74 -26.66 17.36
CA ILE A 305 31.28 -25.49 16.66
C ILE A 305 30.38 -25.14 15.47
N TYR A 306 29.67 -24.03 15.59
CA TYR A 306 28.68 -23.62 14.59
C TYR A 306 28.47 -22.10 14.59
N ALA A 307 27.88 -21.58 13.51
CA ALA A 307 27.32 -20.22 13.45
C ALA A 307 25.97 -20.26 12.72
N VAL A 308 24.99 -19.51 13.22
CA VAL A 308 23.65 -19.44 12.61
C VAL A 308 23.31 -18.01 12.24
N TYR A 309 22.74 -17.87 11.06
CA TYR A 309 22.39 -16.60 10.45
C TYR A 309 20.90 -16.56 10.13
N GLY A 310 20.32 -15.38 10.25
CA GLY A 310 18.92 -15.15 9.95
C GLY A 310 18.59 -13.70 9.70
N THR A 311 17.38 -13.47 9.19
CA THR A 311 16.83 -12.13 8.96
C THR A 311 15.76 -11.83 10.02
N PRO A 312 15.92 -10.79 10.86
CA PRO A 312 14.89 -10.40 11.80
C PRO A 312 13.66 -9.88 11.05
N ASN A 313 12.48 -10.13 11.58
CA ASN A 313 11.25 -9.46 11.16
C ASN A 313 10.97 -8.37 12.20
N VAL A 314 11.20 -7.12 11.81
CA VAL A 314 10.89 -5.94 12.64
C VAL A 314 9.55 -5.35 12.21
N PRO A 315 8.71 -4.86 13.14
CA PRO A 315 7.52 -4.12 12.79
C PRO A 315 7.86 -2.98 11.83
N THR A 316 7.02 -2.81 10.82
CA THR A 316 7.12 -1.67 9.91
C THR A 316 7.06 -0.38 10.73
N PRO A 317 8.06 0.50 10.65
CA PRO A 317 8.03 1.74 11.41
C PRO A 317 6.84 2.57 10.98
N THR A 318 6.10 3.13 11.92
CA THR A 318 5.08 4.15 11.61
C THR A 318 5.80 5.45 11.32
N THR A 319 5.49 6.05 10.18
CA THR A 319 5.99 7.40 9.83
C THR A 319 4.84 8.40 9.95
N THR A 320 5.16 9.65 10.27
CA THR A 320 4.17 10.72 10.27
C THR A 320 4.12 11.36 8.88
N ALA A 321 2.94 11.47 8.31
CA ALA A 321 2.70 12.21 7.07
C ALA A 321 1.69 13.33 7.30
N THR A 322 1.68 14.32 6.42
CA THR A 322 0.63 15.34 6.39
C THR A 322 -0.53 14.81 5.55
N GLY A 323 -1.69 14.64 6.18
CA GLY A 323 -2.94 14.26 5.53
C GLY A 323 -3.87 15.45 5.36
N LEU A 324 -4.60 15.49 4.25
CA LEU A 324 -5.64 16.50 4.01
C LEU A 324 -6.96 16.09 4.68
N THR A 325 -7.59 16.99 5.42
CA THR A 325 -8.89 16.74 6.08
C THR A 325 -10.07 17.35 5.33
N SER A 326 -9.88 18.57 4.84
CA SER A 326 -10.89 19.29 4.07
C SER A 326 -10.25 20.26 3.08
N ILE A 327 -10.95 20.50 1.98
CA ILE A 327 -10.63 21.54 1.02
C ILE A 327 -11.79 22.54 1.01
N ARG A 328 -11.50 23.79 1.34
CA ARG A 328 -12.45 24.91 1.19
C ARG A 328 -12.18 25.60 -0.13
N VAL A 329 -13.21 25.71 -0.96
CA VAL A 329 -13.16 26.44 -2.23
C VAL A 329 -14.16 27.57 -2.17
N THR A 330 -13.69 28.79 -2.37
CA THR A 330 -14.53 29.99 -2.50
C THR A 330 -14.31 30.58 -3.88
N ALA A 331 -15.38 30.77 -4.64
CA ALA A 331 -15.32 31.31 -5.99
C ALA A 331 -16.44 32.32 -6.23
N GLU A 332 -16.16 33.36 -7.00
CA GLU A 332 -17.12 34.42 -7.30
C GLU A 332 -17.19 34.65 -8.81
N SER A 333 -18.39 34.59 -9.37
CA SER A 333 -18.62 35.01 -10.76
C SER A 333 -18.84 36.51 -10.84
N THR A 334 -18.93 37.09 -12.04
CA THR A 334 -19.30 38.50 -12.26
C THR A 334 -20.61 38.97 -11.60
N SER A 335 -21.43 38.07 -11.05
CA SER A 335 -22.67 38.37 -10.34
C SER A 335 -22.48 38.94 -8.92
N GLY A 336 -21.28 38.87 -8.34
CA GLY A 336 -20.95 39.56 -7.08
C GLY A 336 -21.23 38.80 -5.78
N VAL A 337 -21.70 37.55 -5.84
CA VAL A 337 -21.93 36.72 -4.64
C VAL A 337 -20.96 35.53 -4.67
N PRO A 338 -20.02 35.42 -3.71
CA PRO A 338 -19.13 34.29 -3.63
C PRO A 338 -19.91 33.03 -3.22
N ILE A 339 -19.64 31.93 -3.90
CA ILE A 339 -20.10 30.59 -3.55
C ILE A 339 -18.94 29.90 -2.84
N GLN A 340 -19.24 29.30 -1.68
CA GLN A 340 -18.26 28.55 -0.90
C GLN A 340 -18.72 27.10 -0.74
N VAL A 341 -17.81 26.17 -1.02
CA VAL A 341 -17.98 24.74 -0.75
C VAL A 341 -16.88 24.26 0.19
N ASN A 342 -17.24 23.36 1.10
CA ASN A 342 -16.30 22.68 1.99
C ASN A 342 -16.36 21.18 1.68
N ILE A 343 -15.27 20.65 1.15
CA ILE A 343 -15.19 19.28 0.66
C ILE A 343 -14.44 18.44 1.70
N PRO A 344 -15.12 17.58 2.46
CA PRO A 344 -14.46 16.67 3.39
C PRO A 344 -13.71 15.59 2.60
N ILE A 345 -12.50 15.28 3.03
CA ILE A 345 -11.65 14.28 2.41
C ILE A 345 -11.82 12.96 3.18
N VAL A 346 -12.52 11.99 2.58
CA VAL A 346 -12.86 10.72 3.26
C VAL A 346 -11.67 9.75 3.26
N ASN A 347 -10.92 9.70 2.16
CA ASN A 347 -9.67 8.96 2.06
C ASN A 347 -8.55 9.95 2.31
N ILE A 348 -7.87 9.91 3.46
CA ILE A 348 -6.81 10.87 3.79
C ILE A 348 -5.62 10.62 2.85
N PRO A 349 -5.51 11.31 1.70
CA PRO A 349 -4.48 11.02 0.75
C PRO A 349 -3.21 11.65 1.31
N GLN A 350 -2.10 10.95 1.14
CA GLN A 350 -0.80 11.54 1.45
C GLN A 350 -0.52 12.62 0.39
N MET A 351 -0.08 13.80 0.86
CA MET A 351 0.50 14.82 -0.02
C MET A 351 1.94 14.49 -0.38
#